data_AF-A0A9E7B8J6-F1
#
_entry.id   AF-A0A9E7B8J6-F1
#
_cell.length_a   1.000
_cell.length_b   1.000
_cell.length_c   1.000
_cell.angle_alpha   90.00
_cell.angle_beta   90.00
_cell.angle_gamma   90.00
#
_symmetry.space_group_name_H-M   'P 1'
#
loop_
_entity.id
_entity.type
_entity.pdbx_description
1 polymer ?
#
loop_
_entity_poly.entity_id
_entity_poly.type
_entity_poly.pdbx_seq_one_letter_code
_entity_poly.pdbx_strand_id
1 'polypeptide(L)' 'EMFRTFNYGIGMVLVVPKDSADDIISRLKGLNEEAYIIGEIDTCKGECNQVELV' A
#
# COMPACT_ATOMS: atom_id res chain seq x y z
N GLU A 1 -10.85 8.90 13.68
CA GLU A 1 -9.85 9.96 13.91
C GLU A 1 -8.43 9.46 13.67
N MET A 2 -7.94 8.49 14.47
CA MET A 2 -6.50 8.15 14.47
C MET A 2 -5.91 7.71 13.11
N PHE A 3 -6.62 6.97 12.24
CA PHE A 3 -6.16 6.59 10.88
C PHE A 3 -5.95 7.76 9.90
N ARG A 4 -6.46 8.94 10.25
CA ARG A 4 -6.25 10.17 9.48
C ARG A 4 -5.25 11.11 10.14
N THR A 5 -4.70 10.71 11.29
CA THR A 5 -3.80 11.51 12.13
C THR A 5 -2.42 10.87 12.24
N PHE A 6 -2.36 9.54 12.36
CA PHE A 6 -1.13 8.77 12.47
C PHE A 6 -0.98 7.83 11.27
N ASN A 7 0.27 7.59 10.87
CA ASN A 7 0.59 6.76 9.72
C ASN A 7 0.61 5.24 10.03
N TYR A 8 0.54 4.86 11.31
CA TYR A 8 0.58 3.46 11.77
C TYR A 8 1.76 2.64 11.23
N GLY A 9 2.91 3.27 11.02
CA GLY A 9 4.10 2.60 10.50
C GLY A 9 4.19 2.58 8.96
N ILE A 10 3.22 3.13 8.24
CA ILE A 10 3.26 3.26 6.78
C ILE A 10 3.73 4.66 6.41
N GLY A 11 5.05 4.82 6.19
CA GLY A 11 5.63 6.10 5.79
C GLY A 11 5.36 6.48 4.33
N MET A 12 5.20 5.49 3.46
CA MET A 12 5.01 5.65 2.02
C MET A 12 4.15 4.53 1.45
N VAL A 13 3.35 4.84 0.42
CA VAL A 13 2.58 3.88 -0.35
C VAL A 13 3.01 3.95 -1.81
N LEU A 14 3.32 2.80 -2.40
CA LEU A 14 3.62 2.67 -3.83
C LEU A 14 2.54 1.82 -4.50
N VAL A 15 2.08 2.26 -5.67
CA VAL A 15 1.17 1.50 -6.52
C VAL A 15 1.95 0.95 -7.70
N VAL A 16 1.94 -0.37 -7.85
CA VAL A 16 2.74 -1.09 -8.84
C VAL A 16 1.90 -2.17 -9.53
N PRO A 17 2.26 -2.58 -10.76
CA PRO A 17 1.68 -3.76 -11.37
C PRO A 17 1.83 -5.00 -10.49
N LYS A 18 0.81 -5.86 -10.45
CA LYS A 18 0.76 -7.05 -9.57
C LYS A 18 1.91 -8.02 -9.82
N ASP A 19 2.30 -8.18 -11.09
CA ASP A 19 3.41 -9.04 -11.51
C ASP A 19 4.79 -8.52 -11.07
N SER A 20 4.90 -7.23 -10.74
CA SER A 20 6.14 -6.58 -10.34
C SER A 20 6.29 -6.43 -8.82
N ALA A 21 5.26 -6.77 -8.04
CA ALA A 21 5.21 -6.51 -6.60
C ALA A 21 6.34 -7.21 -5.81
N ASP A 22 6.53 -8.51 -6.04
CA ASP A 22 7.52 -9.31 -5.31
C ASP A 22 8.97 -8.90 -5.62
N ASP A 23 9.25 -8.56 -6.87
CA ASP A 23 10.54 -8.05 -7.31
C ASP A 23 10.87 -6.70 -6.66
N ILE A 24 9.89 -5.81 -6.57
CA ILE A 24 10.05 -4.49 -5.94
C ILE A 24 10.28 -4.63 -4.44
N ILE A 25 9.52 -5.51 -3.75
CA ILE A 25 9.74 -5.78 -2.32
C ILE A 25 11.14 -6.33 -2.09
N SER A 26 11.60 -7.26 -2.93
CA SER A 26 12.94 -7.83 -2.82
C SER A 26 14.03 -6.77 -3.00
N ARG A 27 13.85 -5.83 -3.94
CA ARG A 27 14.76 -4.69 -4.13
C ARG A 27 14.76 -3.76 -2.93
N LEU A 28 13.59 -3.42 -2.37
CA LEU A 28 13.48 -2.56 -1.20
C LEU A 28 14.17 -3.19 0.02
N LYS A 29 14.00 -4.50 0.24
CA LYS A 29 14.73 -5.24 1.27
C LYS A 29 16.25 -5.17 1.05
N GLY A 30 16.71 -5.26 -0.19
CA GLY A 30 18.13 -5.10 -0.54
C GLY A 30 18.69 -3.70 -0.29
N LEU A 31 17.82 -2.69 -0.18
CA LEU A 31 18.15 -1.31 0.20
C LEU A 31 18.02 -1.06 1.71
N ASN A 32 17.82 -2.12 2.52
CA ASN A 32 17.50 -2.04 3.95
C ASN A 32 16.19 -1.30 4.27
N GLU A 33 15.25 -1.26 3.34
CA GLU A 33 13.91 -0.73 3.56
C GLU A 33 12.93 -1.87 3.91
N GLU A 34 12.02 -1.60 4.86
CA GLU A 34 10.93 -2.52 5.17
C GLU A 34 9.70 -2.20 4.32
N ALA A 35 9.26 -3.17 3.52
CA ALA A 35 8.12 -3.03 2.61
C ALA A 35 7.15 -4.21 2.73
N TYR A 36 5.86 -3.90 2.63
CA TYR A 36 4.75 -4.83 2.81
C TYR A 36 3.69 -4.64 1.71
N ILE A 37 3.05 -5.72 1.27
CA ILE A 37 1.83 -5.63 0.47
C ILE A 37 0.69 -5.29 1.42
N ILE A 38 0.14 -4.08 1.29
CA ILE A 38 -0.91 -3.56 2.20
C ILE A 38 -2.32 -3.59 1.58
N GLY A 39 -2.46 -3.99 0.31
CA GLY A 39 -3.75 -4.08 -0.37
C GLY A 39 -3.63 -4.13 -1.90
N GLU A 40 -4.76 -3.92 -2.57
CA GLU A 40 -4.86 -3.82 -4.02
C GLU A 40 -5.78 -2.66 -4.42
N ILE A 41 -5.69 -2.22 -5.68
CA ILE A 41 -6.55 -1.18 -6.24
C ILE A 41 -7.71 -1.84 -6.97
N ASP A 42 -8.94 -1.48 -6.61
CA ASP A 42 -10.16 -1.94 -7.28
C ASP A 42 -10.97 -0.76 -7.83
N THR A 43 -11.90 -1.07 -8.71
CA THR A 43 -12.85 -0.13 -9.29
C THR A 43 -13.89 0.30 -8.25
N CYS A 44 -13.94 1.61 -7.99
CA CYS A 44 -14.99 2.22 -7.20
C CYS A 44 -16.16 2.63 -8.13
N LYS A 45 -17.36 2.07 -7.90
CA LYS A 45 -18.60 2.42 -8.63
C LYS A 45 -19.56 3.18 -7.70
N GLY A 46 -19.91 4.41 -8.09
CA GLY A 46 -20.85 5.26 -7.34
C GLY A 46 -20.17 6.02 -6.19
N GLU A 47 -20.92 6.31 -5.12
CA GLU A 47 -20.35 6.90 -3.90
C GLU A 47 -19.76 5.79 -3.01
N CYS A 48 -18.50 5.45 -3.27
CA CYS A 48 -17.70 4.56 -2.43
C CYS A 48 -16.56 5.33 -1.75
N ASN A 49 -16.16 4.86 -0.57
CA ASN A 49 -14.98 5.37 0.10
C ASN A 49 -13.74 5.04 -0.74
N GLN A 50 -12.84 6.01 -0.93
CA GLN A 50 -11.62 5.82 -1.72
C GLN A 50 -10.61 4.85 -1.07
N VAL A 51 -10.75 4.60 0.22
CA VAL A 51 -9.94 3.65 0.98
C VAL A 51 -10.89 2.82 1.83
N GLU A 52 -10.82 1.50 1.67
CA GLU A 52 -11.50 0.51 2.50
C GLU A 52 -10.45 -0.26 3.30
N LEU A 53 -10.60 -0.27 4.62
CA LEU A 53 -9.75 -1.05 5.53
C LEU A 53 -10.50 -2.33 5.86
N VAL A 54 -9.92 -3.47 5.47
CA VAL A 54 -10.50 -4.82 5.66
C VAL A 54 -9.77 -5.54 6.77
#